data_AF-A0A4Y3FWF4-F1
#
_entry.id   AF-A0A4Y3FWF4-F1
#
_cell.length_a   1.000
_cell.length_b   1.000
_cell.length_c   1.000
_cell.angle_alpha   90.00
_cell.angle_beta   90.00
_cell.angle_gamma   90.00
#
_symmetry.space_group_name_H-M   'P 1'
#
loop_
_entity.id
_entity.type
_entity.pdbx_description
1 polymer ?
#
loop_
_entity_poly.entity_id
_entity_poly.type
_entity_poly.pdbx_seq_one_letter_code
_entity_poly.pdbx_strand_id
1 'polypeptide(L)'
;MLFLESIGSFKESIMLLDPQPSSESLARYLEERGELGKPWNLQILRLKKLKEQKETMDLQEYIAKIQEAHADLMRLGNFWKGRETEVFKGIYTPAPVVEPLPGSPEDR
;
A
#
# COMPACT_ATOMS: atom_id res chain seq x y z
N MET A 1 22.20 -2.88 38.70
CA MET A 1 20.96 -2.16 38.33
C MET A 1 21.17 -0.99 37.35
N LEU A 2 22.42 -0.64 36.97
CA LEU A 2 22.69 0.48 36.05
C LEU A 2 22.78 0.09 34.56
N PHE A 3 22.85 -1.21 34.24
CA PHE A 3 23.04 -1.69 32.87
C PHE A 3 21.73 -1.74 32.07
N LEU A 4 20.59 -1.96 32.74
CA LEU A 4 19.27 -2.09 32.10
C LEU A 4 18.62 -0.75 31.73
N GLU A 5 18.98 0.35 32.40
CA GLU A 5 18.50 1.70 32.03
C GLU A 5 19.21 2.24 30.78
N SER A 6 20.48 1.83 30.59
CA SER A 6 21.30 2.25 29.43
C SER A 6 20.81 1.66 28.11
N ILE A 7 20.34 0.40 28.11
CA ILE A 7 19.76 -0.24 26.91
C ILE A 7 18.35 0.27 26.57
N GLY A 8 17.57 0.76 27.54
CA GLY A 8 16.31 1.46 27.28
C GLY A 8 16.57 2.76 26.51
N SER A 9 17.34 3.67 27.11
CA SER A 9 17.72 4.96 26.55
C SER A 9 18.36 4.87 25.14
N PHE A 10 19.17 3.84 24.89
CA PHE A 10 19.76 3.58 23.58
C PHE A 10 18.73 3.13 22.53
N LYS A 11 17.75 2.29 22.90
CA LYS A 11 16.69 1.84 22.00
C LYS A 11 15.70 2.96 21.68
N GLU A 12 15.38 3.81 22.65
CA GLU A 12 14.62 5.05 22.43
C GLU A 12 15.37 6.02 21.48
N SER A 13 16.70 6.15 21.62
CA SER A 13 17.51 7.00 20.74
C SER A 13 17.60 6.50 19.29
N ILE A 14 17.56 5.18 19.07
CA ILE A 14 17.49 4.61 17.71
C ILE A 14 16.10 4.77 17.10
N MET A 15 15.02 4.71 17.89
CA MET A 15 13.67 5.00 17.39
C MET A 15 13.45 6.48 17.04
N LEU A 16 14.18 7.41 17.66
CA LEU A 16 14.14 8.84 17.34
C LEU A 16 14.82 9.20 16.01
N LEU A 17 15.72 8.35 15.52
CA LEU A 17 16.29 8.43 14.18
C LEU A 17 15.46 7.53 13.26
N ASP A 18 14.23 7.90 12.89
CA ASP A 18 13.56 7.19 11.78
C ASP A 18 14.26 7.66 10.49
N PRO A 19 15.18 6.87 9.86
CA PRO A 19 15.85 7.30 8.63
C PRO A 19 14.88 7.36 7.45
N GLN A 20 13.59 7.09 7.70
CA GLN A 20 12.54 7.00 6.71
C GLN A 20 11.87 8.36 6.54
N PRO A 21 11.69 8.82 5.29
CA PRO A 21 11.05 10.11 5.00
C PRO A 21 9.66 10.19 5.62
N SER A 22 9.20 11.40 5.93
CA SER A 22 7.81 11.62 6.34
C SER A 22 6.84 11.22 5.23
N SER A 23 5.58 10.95 5.56
CA SER A 23 4.52 10.65 4.59
C SER A 23 4.40 11.76 3.54
N GLU A 24 4.55 13.02 3.95
CA GLU A 24 4.56 14.17 3.05
C GLU A 24 5.77 14.16 2.10
N SER A 25 6.97 13.92 2.63
CA SER A 25 8.19 13.88 1.82
C SER A 25 8.15 12.73 0.81
N LEU A 26 7.62 11.58 1.24
CA LEU A 26 7.41 10.43 0.38
C LEU A 26 6.36 10.70 -0.70
N ALA A 27 5.26 11.39 -0.36
CA ALA A 27 4.22 11.75 -1.34
C ALA A 27 4.79 12.67 -2.42
N ARG A 28 5.55 13.71 -2.02
CA ARG A 28 6.24 14.62 -2.96
C ARG A 28 7.18 13.88 -3.89
N TYR A 29 8.01 12.98 -3.34
CA TYR A 29 8.91 12.15 -4.14
C TYR A 29 8.17 11.27 -5.17
N LEU A 30 7.04 10.68 -4.78
CA LEU A 30 6.23 9.86 -5.68
C LEU A 30 5.51 10.70 -6.74
N GLU A 31 5.07 11.90 -6.39
CA GLU A 31 4.43 12.85 -7.30
C GLU A 31 5.40 13.34 -8.39
N GLU A 32 6.62 13.74 -8.00
CA GLU A 32 7.68 14.18 -8.91
C GLU A 32 8.04 13.11 -9.96
N ARG A 33 7.84 11.82 -9.62
CA ARG A 33 8.10 10.69 -10.50
C ARG A 33 6.88 10.22 -11.30
N GLY A 34 5.71 10.84 -11.12
CA GLY A 34 4.45 10.39 -11.73
C GLY A 34 3.94 9.05 -11.16
N GLU A 35 4.43 8.67 -9.99
CA GLU A 35 4.19 7.37 -9.36
C GLU A 35 3.04 7.41 -8.33
N LEU A 36 2.57 8.60 -7.97
CA LEU A 36 1.55 8.79 -6.92
C LEU A 36 0.23 8.05 -7.22
N GLY A 37 -0.17 7.96 -8.49
CA GLY A 37 -1.42 7.33 -8.91
C GLY A 37 -1.43 5.79 -8.81
N LYS A 38 -0.29 5.17 -8.49
CA LYS A 38 -0.19 3.71 -8.38
C LYS A 38 -0.83 3.24 -7.08
N PRO A 39 -1.81 2.31 -7.10
CA PRO A 39 -2.54 1.90 -5.91
C PRO A 39 -1.66 1.40 -4.76
N TRP A 40 -0.55 0.72 -5.07
CA TRP A 40 0.40 0.26 -4.04
C TRP A 40 1.15 1.42 -3.36
N ASN A 41 1.48 2.48 -4.09
CA ASN A 41 2.14 3.66 -3.54
C ASN A 41 1.20 4.42 -2.58
N LEU A 42 -0.10 4.45 -2.88
CA LEU A 42 -1.11 4.98 -1.97
C LEU A 42 -1.22 4.17 -0.67
N GLN A 43 -1.09 2.84 -0.73
CA GLN A 43 -1.07 2.00 0.48
C GLN A 43 0.19 2.25 1.32
N ILE A 44 1.35 2.41 0.70
CA ILE A 44 2.59 2.76 1.40
C ILE A 44 2.43 4.11 2.14
N LEU A 45 1.85 5.11 1.49
CA LEU A 45 1.57 6.42 2.11
C LEU A 45 0.60 6.32 3.29
N ARG A 46 -0.47 5.52 3.15
CA ARG A 46 -1.41 5.25 4.24
C ARG A 46 -0.70 4.63 5.45
N LEU A 47 0.13 3.61 5.24
CA LEU A 47 0.88 2.95 6.31
C LEU A 47 1.88 3.89 6.98
N LYS A 48 2.60 4.72 6.21
CA LYS A 48 3.52 5.72 6.78
C LYS A 48 2.78 6.74 7.64
N LYS A 49 1.64 7.24 7.17
CA LYS A 49 0.81 8.18 7.93
C LYS A 49 0.24 7.56 9.21
N LEU A 50 -0.17 6.28 9.18
CA LEU A 50 -0.57 5.56 10.39
C LEU A 50 0.59 5.44 11.38
N LYS A 51 1.80 5.11 10.92
CA LYS A 51 3.00 5.04 11.78
C LYS A 51 3.28 6.38 12.46
N GLU A 52 3.14 7.49 11.74
CA GLU A 52 3.33 8.84 12.28
C GLU A 52 2.27 9.22 13.33
N GLN A 53 1.05 8.71 13.19
CA GLN A 53 -0.06 8.96 14.11
C GLN A 53 -0.14 7.96 15.27
N LYS A 54 0.74 6.95 15.30
CA LYS A 54 0.69 5.86 16.28
C LYS A 54 0.67 6.35 17.73
N GLU A 55 1.46 7.37 18.05
CA GLU A 55 1.61 7.87 19.42
C GLU A 55 0.46 8.80 19.85
N THR A 56 -0.39 9.23 18.91
CA THR A 56 -1.56 10.09 19.19
C THR A 56 -2.89 9.37 19.05
N MET A 57 -2.86 8.06 18.78
CA MET A 57 -4.03 7.22 18.51
C MET A 57 -4.20 6.14 19.58
N ASP A 58 -5.43 5.75 19.86
CA ASP A 58 -5.68 4.56 20.67
C ASP A 58 -5.11 3.30 20.00
N LEU A 59 -4.58 2.37 20.79
CA LEU A 59 -3.93 1.18 20.27
C LEU A 59 -4.89 0.27 19.50
N GLN A 60 -6.15 0.12 19.95
CA GLN A 60 -7.14 -0.70 19.25
C GLN A 60 -7.53 -0.05 17.92
N GLU A 61 -7.70 1.27 17.91
CA GLU A 61 -7.95 2.03 16.68
C GLU A 61 -6.77 1.90 15.69
N TYR A 62 -5.54 1.99 16.16
CA TYR A 62 -4.35 1.81 15.34
C TYR A 62 -4.32 0.40 14.71
N ILE A 63 -4.55 -0.65 15.50
CA ILE A 63 -4.60 -2.03 15.01
C ILE A 63 -5.71 -2.21 13.96
N ALA A 64 -6.90 -1.68 14.22
CA ALA A 64 -8.02 -1.75 13.29
C ALA A 64 -7.67 -1.10 11.93
N LYS A 65 -7.09 0.11 11.95
CA LYS A 65 -6.66 0.80 10.72
C LYS A 65 -5.57 0.07 9.95
N ILE A 66 -4.65 -0.60 10.65
CA ILE A 66 -3.65 -1.47 10.02
C ILE A 66 -4.31 -2.67 9.35
N GLN A 67 -5.29 -3.30 10.00
CA GLN A 67 -6.04 -4.44 9.42
C GLN A 67 -6.84 -4.02 8.17
N GLU A 68 -7.45 -2.84 8.18
CA GLU A 68 -8.13 -2.27 7.01
C GLU A 68 -7.16 -2.04 5.84
N ALA A 69 -6.03 -1.39 6.10
CA ALA A 69 -5.01 -1.15 5.07
C ALA A 69 -4.47 -2.47 4.48
N HIS A 70 -4.29 -3.49 5.33
CA HIS A 70 -3.93 -4.84 4.89
C HIS A 70 -5.02 -5.49 4.03
N ALA A 71 -6.30 -5.40 4.44
CA ALA A 71 -7.41 -5.93 3.65
C ALA A 71 -7.51 -5.27 2.27
N ASP A 72 -7.29 -3.96 2.19
CA ASP A 72 -7.28 -3.22 0.93
C ASP A 72 -6.11 -3.63 0.03
N LEU A 73 -4.93 -3.86 0.62
CA LEU A 73 -3.79 -4.41 -0.11
C LEU A 73 -4.09 -5.80 -0.69
N MET A 74 -4.76 -6.67 0.07
CA MET A 74 -5.16 -7.99 -0.42
C MET A 74 -6.18 -7.92 -1.56
N ARG A 75 -7.11 -6.95 -1.51
CA ARG A 75 -8.05 -6.69 -2.62
C ARG A 75 -7.34 -6.27 -3.90
N LEU A 76 -6.26 -5.47 -3.80
CA LEU A 76 -5.44 -5.10 -4.95
C LEU A 76 -4.81 -6.32 -5.63
N GLY A 77 -4.35 -7.31 -4.86
CA GLY A 77 -3.80 -8.55 -5.41
C GLY A 77 -4.81 -9.32 -6.27
N ASN A 78 -6.06 -9.42 -5.82
CA ASN A 78 -7.14 -10.04 -6.61
C ASN A 78 -7.48 -9.25 -7.88
N PHE A 79 -7.42 -7.92 -7.82
CA PHE A 79 -7.70 -7.06 -8.98
C PHE A 79 -6.68 -7.22 -10.11
N TRP A 80 -5.43 -7.58 -9.80
CA TRP A 80 -4.38 -7.77 -10.81
C TRP A 80 -4.39 -9.12 -11.51
N LYS A 81 -5.11 -10.10 -10.97
CA LYS A 81 -5.16 -11.45 -11.55
C LYS A 81 -5.72 -11.40 -12.98
N GLY A 82 -4.89 -11.74 -13.96
CA GLY A 82 -5.24 -11.67 -15.39
C GLY A 82 -5.07 -10.30 -16.05
N ARG A 83 -4.60 -9.28 -15.30
CA ARG A 83 -4.31 -7.90 -15.79
C ARG A 83 -2.85 -7.51 -15.56
N GLU A 84 -1.97 -8.45 -15.25
CA GLU A 84 -0.59 -8.20 -14.87
C GLU A 84 0.19 -7.48 -15.98
N THR A 85 -0.05 -7.85 -17.24
CA THR A 85 0.57 -7.19 -18.40
C THR A 85 0.14 -5.73 -18.53
N GLU A 86 -1.13 -5.42 -18.26
CA GLU A 86 -1.64 -4.05 -18.26
C GLU A 86 -1.05 -3.25 -17.10
N VAL A 87 -1.09 -3.81 -15.89
CA VAL A 87 -0.72 -3.10 -14.66
C VAL A 87 0.80 -2.89 -14.55
N PHE A 88 1.61 -3.88 -14.95
CA PHE A 88 3.06 -3.81 -14.80
C PHE A 88 3.81 -3.39 -16.06
N LYS A 89 3.24 -3.59 -17.26
CA LYS A 89 3.89 -3.21 -18.52
C LYS A 89 3.18 -2.07 -19.25
N GLY A 90 2.03 -1.61 -18.75
CA GLY A 90 1.26 -0.52 -19.37
C GLY A 90 0.56 -0.92 -20.68
N ILE A 91 0.48 -2.23 -20.98
CA ILE A 91 -0.13 -2.73 -22.21
C ILE A 91 -1.53 -3.24 -21.88
N TYR A 92 -2.55 -2.44 -22.23
CA TYR A 92 -3.93 -2.88 -22.09
C TYR A 92 -4.20 -4.11 -22.95
N THR A 93 -4.61 -5.21 -22.31
CA THR A 93 -5.12 -6.40 -22.97
C THR A 93 -6.61 -6.49 -22.64
N PRO A 94 -7.53 -6.27 -23.59
CA PRO A 94 -8.95 -6.47 -23.32
C PRO A 94 -9.20 -7.92 -22.92
N ALA A 95 -10.15 -8.13 -22.00
CA ALA A 95 -10.61 -9.48 -21.68
C ALA A 95 -11.04 -10.18 -22.98
N PRO A 96 -10.67 -11.45 -23.20
CA PRO A 96 -11.21 -12.19 -24.33
C PRO A 96 -12.73 -12.17 -24.20
N VAL A 97 -13.41 -11.59 -25.18
CA VAL A 97 -14.87 -11.63 -25.26
C VAL A 97 -15.27 -13.11 -25.31
N VAL A 98 -15.92 -13.60 -24.25
CA VAL A 98 -16.41 -15.00 -24.17
C VAL A 98 -17.84 -15.10 -24.72
N GLU A 99 -18.50 -13.98 -24.99
CA GLU A 99 -19.84 -13.99 -25.57
C GLU A 99 -19.77 -14.14 -27.09
N PRO A 100 -20.43 -15.16 -27.69
CA PRO A 100 -20.64 -15.17 -29.12
C PRO A 100 -21.39 -13.89 -29.51
N LEU A 101 -20.95 -13.25 -30.59
CA LEU A 101 -21.64 -12.07 -31.12
C LEU A 101 -23.10 -12.47 -31.43
N PRO A 102 -24.10 -11.65 -31.11
CA PRO A 102 -25.49 -11.97 -31.40
C PRO A 102 -25.65 -12.28 -32.90
N GLY A 103 -26.12 -13.49 -33.21
CA GLY A 103 -26.21 -14.04 -34.57
C GLY A 103 -25.13 -15.08 -34.91
N SER A 104 -24.44 -15.64 -33.92
CA SER A 104 -23.42 -16.68 -34.15
C SER A 104 -24.07 -18.03 -34.52
N PRO A 105 -23.34 -18.97 -35.13
CA PRO A 105 -23.86 -20.30 -35.47
C PRO A 105 -24.48 -21.06 -34.28
N GLU A 106 -23.99 -20.78 -33.08
CA GLU A 106 -24.49 -21.32 -31.80
C GLU A 106 -25.84 -20.73 -31.38
N ASP A 107 -26.28 -19.62 -31.99
CA ASP A 107 -27.60 -18.99 -31.78
C ASP A 107 -28.70 -19.56 -32.70
N ARG A 108 -28.38 -20.53 -33.58
CA ARG A 108 -29.30 -21.12 -34.57
C ARG A 108 -29.82 -22.49 -34.19
#